data_AF-A0AA35RQ18-F1
#
_entry.id   AF-A0AA35RQ18-F1
#
_cell.length_a   1.000
_cell.length_b   1.000
_cell.length_c   1.000
_cell.angle_alpha   90.00
_cell.angle_beta   90.00
_cell.angle_gamma   90.00
#
_symmetry.space_group_name_H-M   'P 1'
#
loop_
_entity.id
_entity.type
_entity.pdbx_description
1 polymer ?
#
loop_
_entity_poly.entity_id
_entity_poly.type
_entity_poly.pdbx_seq_one_letter_code
_entity_poly.pdbx_strand_id
1 'polypeptide(L)'
;MGEEGEEGEELTGFTWRGGIERDTTGILMWSKPYIIPLPNSREEVAVLLLDTQGAFDNQSTVKDCATIFALSTMVSSLQVYNLSGLIQENDLQHLHLFTEYGRLAMEENSGIKPFQVKRNILCVALCEIGATPMIMSLERREAQTILRKSYRQASSLSTDYYISLPHPEDIDSSFKENLAQLVPLLVSGEGLMVKKINGNPVTGSGLLDCFQVSWFY
;
A
#
# COMPACT_ATOMS: atom_id res chain seq x y z
N MET A 1 9.71 -9.07 5.66
CA MET A 1 9.92 -8.84 7.11
C MET A 1 11.41 -9.00 7.32
N GLY A 2 12.11 -7.89 7.56
CA GLY A 2 13.52 -7.98 7.96
C GLY A 2 13.60 -8.66 9.30
N GLU A 3 14.58 -9.54 9.47
CA GLU A 3 15.08 -9.90 10.79
C GLU A 3 15.44 -8.58 11.51
N GLU A 4 15.22 -8.49 12.82
CA GLU A 4 15.67 -7.34 13.60
C GLU A 4 17.15 -7.12 13.32
N GLY A 5 17.49 -6.11 12.52
CA GLY A 5 18.88 -5.73 12.33
C GLY A 5 19.39 -5.26 13.68
N GLU A 6 20.45 -5.90 14.19
CA GLU A 6 21.18 -5.40 15.35
C GLU A 6 21.60 -3.94 15.08
N GLU A 7 21.72 -3.10 16.12
CA GLU A 7 22.19 -1.72 15.97
C GLU A 7 23.53 -1.70 15.21
N GLY A 8 23.50 -1.32 13.93
CA GLY A 8 24.67 -1.28 13.05
C GLY A 8 24.60 -2.19 11.82
N GLU A 9 23.58 -3.03 11.66
CA GLU A 9 23.39 -3.77 10.39
C GLU A 9 22.79 -2.88 9.30
N GLU A 10 23.36 -2.93 8.10
CA GLU A 10 22.85 -2.20 6.95
C GLU A 10 21.49 -2.78 6.51
N LEU A 11 20.52 -1.89 6.29
CA LEU A 11 19.22 -2.26 5.72
C LEU A 11 19.42 -2.80 4.30
N THR A 12 19.26 -4.12 4.14
CA THR A 12 19.27 -4.79 2.84
C THR A 12 17.84 -5.02 2.35
N GLY A 13 17.63 -5.08 1.03
CA GLY A 13 16.29 -5.17 0.47
C GLY A 13 16.17 -4.55 -0.91
N PHE A 14 15.01 -3.97 -1.20
CA PHE A 14 14.90 -3.03 -2.30
C PHE A 14 15.92 -1.91 -2.14
N THR A 15 16.49 -1.44 -3.24
CA THR A 15 17.39 -0.30 -3.20
C THR A 15 16.65 0.91 -2.65
N TRP A 16 17.33 1.67 -1.80
CA TRP A 16 16.81 2.91 -1.26
C TRP A 16 17.96 3.90 -1.19
N ARG A 17 17.66 5.18 -1.42
CA ARG A 17 18.62 6.27 -1.24
C ARG A 17 17.93 7.47 -0.60
N GLY A 18 18.63 8.13 0.31
CA GLY A 18 18.25 9.47 0.76
C GLY A 18 18.48 10.49 -0.35
N GLY A 19 17.60 11.49 -0.45
CA GLY A 19 17.72 12.59 -1.40
C GLY A 19 16.43 12.84 -2.20
N ILE A 20 16.45 13.93 -2.99
CA ILE A 20 15.32 14.40 -3.80
C ILE A 20 15.16 13.57 -5.10
N GLU A 21 16.11 12.68 -5.34
CA GLU A 21 16.40 12.10 -6.63
C GLU A 21 15.92 10.64 -6.64
N ARG A 22 15.11 10.26 -7.63
CA ARG A 22 14.39 8.97 -7.69
C ARG A 22 15.29 7.74 -7.59
N ASP A 23 14.85 6.67 -6.94
CA ASP A 23 15.57 5.38 -6.91
C ASP A 23 14.85 4.30 -7.73
N THR A 24 13.56 4.04 -7.41
CA THR A 24 12.72 3.04 -8.07
C THR A 24 12.09 3.56 -9.37
N THR A 25 12.11 2.75 -10.44
CA THR A 25 11.38 3.01 -11.70
C THR A 25 10.37 1.89 -11.96
N GLY A 26 9.10 2.24 -12.21
CA GLY A 26 8.03 1.28 -12.46
C GLY A 26 7.57 0.52 -11.20
N ILE A 27 7.35 -0.79 -11.32
CA ILE A 27 6.95 -1.69 -10.23
C ILE A 27 8.01 -2.78 -10.09
N LEU A 28 8.65 -2.86 -8.92
CA LEU A 28 9.59 -3.90 -8.57
C LEU A 28 8.89 -4.96 -7.72
N MET A 29 9.23 -6.22 -7.95
CA MET A 29 8.74 -7.34 -7.14
C MET A 29 9.90 -8.01 -6.43
N TRP A 30 9.72 -8.31 -5.15
CA TRP A 30 10.71 -9.07 -4.40
C TRP A 30 10.84 -10.48 -4.97
N SER A 31 12.07 -10.93 -5.22
CA SER A 31 12.34 -12.16 -5.97
C SER A 31 11.89 -13.43 -5.25
N LYS A 32 11.79 -13.41 -3.92
CA LYS A 32 11.43 -14.57 -3.10
C LYS A 32 10.08 -14.34 -2.41
N PRO A 33 9.00 -15.05 -2.80
CA PRO A 33 7.74 -14.97 -2.06
C PRO A 33 7.91 -15.53 -0.64
N TYR A 34 7.20 -14.93 0.31
CA TYR A 34 7.09 -15.46 1.67
C TYR A 34 5.89 -16.38 1.75
N ILE A 35 6.11 -17.62 2.17
CA ILE A 35 5.03 -18.59 2.36
C ILE A 35 4.60 -18.54 3.82
N ILE A 36 3.34 -18.18 4.07
CA ILE A 36 2.81 -18.01 5.42
C ILE A 36 1.62 -18.97 5.62
N PRO A 37 1.65 -19.83 6.66
CA PRO A 37 0.51 -20.68 6.98
C PRO A 37 -0.63 -19.83 7.53
N LEU A 38 -1.86 -20.12 7.10
CA LEU A 38 -3.04 -19.43 7.62
C LEU A 38 -3.41 -19.96 9.02
N PRO A 39 -3.77 -19.10 9.98
CA PRO A 39 -4.20 -19.54 11.31
C PRO A 39 -5.37 -20.52 11.21
N ASN A 40 -5.28 -21.64 11.94
CA ASN A 40 -6.32 -22.67 11.99
C ASN A 40 -6.65 -23.34 10.64
N SER A 41 -5.77 -23.25 9.63
CA SER A 41 -5.94 -23.89 8.33
C SER A 41 -4.73 -24.77 7.98
N ARG A 42 -4.94 -25.73 7.06
CA ARG A 42 -3.83 -26.46 6.41
C ARG A 42 -3.33 -25.76 5.14
N GLU A 43 -3.94 -24.63 4.81
CA GLU A 43 -3.59 -23.84 3.63
C GLU A 43 -2.48 -22.83 3.95
N GLU A 44 -1.68 -22.55 2.94
CA GLU A 44 -0.60 -21.57 2.97
C GLU A 44 -0.88 -20.48 1.93
N VAL A 45 -0.44 -19.26 2.21
CA VAL A 45 -0.53 -18.13 1.29
C VAL A 45 0.86 -17.65 0.91
N ALA A 46 1.03 -17.35 -0.38
CA ALA A 46 2.23 -16.68 -0.87
C ALA A 46 2.04 -15.17 -0.76
N VAL A 47 2.91 -14.52 0.01
CA VAL A 47 2.98 -13.07 0.15
C VAL A 47 4.05 -12.53 -0.79
N LEU A 48 3.63 -11.67 -1.71
CA LEU A 48 4.47 -10.95 -2.65
C LEU A 48 4.62 -9.51 -2.17
N LEU A 49 5.85 -9.01 -2.14
CA LEU A 49 6.14 -7.62 -1.86
C LEU A 49 6.40 -6.90 -3.17
N LEU A 50 5.69 -5.80 -3.37
CA LEU A 50 5.84 -4.91 -4.50
C LEU A 50 6.33 -3.56 -3.98
N ASP A 51 7.40 -3.05 -4.58
CA ASP A 51 7.83 -1.68 -4.42
C ASP A 51 7.49 -0.91 -5.69
N THR A 52 6.99 0.31 -5.54
CA THR A 52 6.49 1.10 -6.67
C THR A 52 7.21 2.42 -6.71
N GLN A 53 7.48 2.91 -7.92
CA GLN A 53 7.96 4.27 -8.13
C GLN A 53 7.05 5.29 -7.41
N GLY A 54 7.68 6.23 -6.72
CA GLY A 54 6.98 7.33 -6.04
C GLY A 54 6.17 8.15 -7.04
N ALA A 55 4.91 8.41 -6.71
CA ALA A 55 4.07 9.28 -7.51
C ALA A 55 4.57 10.73 -7.37
N PHE A 56 4.51 11.50 -8.47
CA PHE A 56 4.81 12.94 -8.50
C PHE A 56 6.29 13.32 -8.28
N ASP A 57 7.22 12.53 -8.83
CA ASP A 57 8.59 13.03 -9.04
C ASP A 57 8.60 14.10 -10.16
N ASN A 58 9.63 14.96 -10.17
CA ASN A 58 9.75 16.04 -11.17
C ASN A 58 9.98 15.53 -12.62
N GLN A 59 10.01 14.22 -12.85
CA GLN A 59 10.37 13.61 -14.14
C GLN A 59 9.22 12.85 -14.79
N SER A 60 8.18 12.48 -14.04
CA SER A 60 7.08 11.64 -14.53
C SER A 60 5.83 12.46 -14.82
N THR A 61 5.07 12.06 -15.84
CA THR A 61 3.78 12.70 -16.09
C THR A 61 2.73 12.21 -15.08
N VAL A 62 1.67 12.99 -14.89
CA VAL A 62 0.50 12.55 -14.10
C VAL A 62 -0.07 11.24 -14.64
N LYS A 63 0.01 11.02 -15.95
CA LYS A 63 -0.43 9.77 -16.60
C LYS A 63 0.44 8.59 -16.20
N ASP A 64 1.77 8.73 -16.18
CA ASP A 64 2.68 7.64 -15.79
C ASP A 64 2.45 7.24 -14.33
N CYS A 65 2.29 8.23 -13.45
CA CYS A 65 1.96 8.01 -12.04
C CYS A 65 0.60 7.29 -11.90
N ALA A 66 -0.40 7.69 -12.69
CA ALA A 66 -1.71 7.06 -12.70
C ALA A 66 -1.66 5.61 -13.16
N THR A 67 -0.89 5.31 -14.20
CA THR A 67 -0.71 3.95 -14.71
C THR A 67 -0.02 3.07 -13.68
N ILE A 68 1.09 3.51 -13.09
CA ILE A 68 1.81 2.74 -12.07
C ILE A 68 0.91 2.47 -10.86
N PHE A 69 0.21 3.50 -10.37
CA PHE A 69 -0.69 3.36 -9.23
C PHE A 69 -1.88 2.44 -9.54
N ALA A 70 -2.49 2.59 -10.72
CA ALA A 70 -3.61 1.74 -11.12
C ALA A 70 -3.17 0.28 -11.24
N LEU A 71 -2.03 0.01 -11.87
CA LEU A 71 -1.44 -1.33 -11.98
C LEU A 71 -1.09 -1.92 -10.61
N SER A 72 -0.43 -1.16 -9.74
CA SER A 72 -0.08 -1.64 -8.40
C SER A 72 -1.34 -1.96 -7.58
N THR A 73 -2.37 -1.13 -7.69
CA THR A 73 -3.67 -1.34 -7.02
C THR A 73 -4.42 -2.55 -7.61
N MET A 74 -4.34 -2.74 -8.93
CA MET A 74 -4.96 -3.88 -9.62
C MET A 74 -4.30 -5.20 -9.23
N VAL A 75 -2.99 -5.22 -8.99
CA VAL A 75 -2.23 -6.43 -8.68
C VAL A 75 -2.25 -6.72 -7.18
N SER A 76 -2.12 -5.70 -6.34
CA SER A 76 -2.03 -5.87 -4.89
C SER A 76 -3.37 -6.25 -4.23
N SER A 77 -3.29 -7.02 -3.15
CA SER A 77 -4.42 -7.21 -2.21
C SER A 77 -4.40 -6.18 -1.07
N LEU A 78 -3.25 -5.55 -0.84
CA LEU A 78 -3.07 -4.44 0.08
C LEU A 78 -2.09 -3.46 -0.58
N GLN A 79 -2.57 -2.24 -0.82
CA GLN A 79 -1.82 -1.10 -1.31
C GLN A 79 -1.52 -0.22 -0.10
N VAL A 80 -0.25 -0.04 0.21
CA VAL A 80 0.19 0.98 1.17
C VAL A 80 0.38 2.28 0.39
N TYR A 81 -0.39 3.31 0.73
CA TYR A 81 -0.24 4.64 0.18
C TYR A 81 0.56 5.49 1.16
N ASN A 82 1.85 5.66 0.85
CA ASN A 82 2.78 6.39 1.69
C ASN A 82 2.62 7.90 1.47
N LEU A 83 2.33 8.64 2.53
CA LEU A 83 2.08 10.08 2.56
C LEU A 83 3.14 10.78 3.41
N SER A 84 3.54 11.98 2.97
CA SER A 84 4.38 12.88 3.76
C SER A 84 3.48 13.95 4.38
N GLY A 85 3.39 13.98 5.70
CA GLY A 85 2.51 14.89 6.42
C GLY A 85 1.04 14.50 6.34
N LEU A 86 0.17 15.48 6.57
CA LEU A 86 -1.28 15.30 6.59
C LEU A 86 -1.84 14.99 5.20
N ILE A 87 -2.91 14.20 5.17
CA ILE A 87 -3.68 14.00 3.95
C ILE A 87 -4.26 15.34 3.47
N GLN A 88 -3.94 15.70 2.23
CA GLN A 88 -4.39 16.92 1.59
C GLN A 88 -5.45 16.62 0.52
N GLU A 89 -6.12 17.66 0.02
CA GLU A 89 -7.17 17.49 -0.99
C GLU A 89 -6.62 16.96 -2.33
N ASN A 90 -5.42 17.36 -2.72
CA ASN A 90 -4.72 16.82 -3.88
C ASN A 90 -4.45 15.31 -3.73
N ASP A 91 -4.08 14.81 -2.55
CA ASP A 91 -3.91 13.36 -2.31
C ASP A 91 -5.19 12.59 -2.57
N LEU A 92 -6.34 13.12 -2.14
CA LEU A 92 -7.64 12.53 -2.38
C LEU A 92 -8.03 12.57 -3.85
N GLN A 93 -7.73 13.68 -4.54
CA GLN A 93 -7.97 13.82 -5.98
C GLN A 93 -7.12 12.83 -6.77
N HIS A 94 -5.85 12.64 -6.40
CA HIS A 94 -4.97 11.64 -7.02
C HIS A 94 -5.51 10.23 -6.78
N LEU A 95 -5.85 9.91 -5.53
CA LEU A 95 -6.41 8.60 -5.19
C LEU A 95 -7.71 8.33 -5.96
N HIS A 96 -8.58 9.35 -6.10
CA HIS A 96 -9.78 9.26 -6.92
C HIS A 96 -9.44 9.03 -8.40
N LEU A 97 -8.56 9.85 -8.99
CA LEU A 97 -8.16 9.75 -10.39
C LEU A 97 -7.59 8.37 -10.71
N PHE A 98 -6.74 7.83 -9.86
CA PHE A 98 -6.10 6.54 -10.11
C PHE A 98 -7.07 5.35 -9.94
N THR A 99 -8.00 5.44 -8.99
CA THR A 99 -9.06 4.44 -8.85
C THR A 99 -10.04 4.47 -10.03
N GLU A 100 -10.37 5.66 -10.55
CA GLU A 100 -11.18 5.80 -11.76
C GLU A 100 -10.43 5.29 -13.01
N TYR A 101 -9.12 5.55 -13.10
CA TYR A 101 -8.30 5.01 -14.19
C TYR A 101 -8.28 3.48 -14.18
N GLY A 102 -8.07 2.87 -13.01
CA GLY A 102 -8.18 1.43 -12.83
C GLY A 102 -9.57 0.88 -13.16
N ARG A 103 -10.64 1.62 -12.86
CA ARG A 103 -12.00 1.24 -13.25
C ARG A 103 -12.19 1.27 -14.78
N LEU A 104 -11.77 2.35 -15.43
CA LEU A 104 -11.96 2.57 -16.87
C LEU A 104 -11.16 1.57 -17.72
N ALA A 105 -9.90 1.31 -17.37
CA ALA A 105 -9.05 0.31 -18.05
C ALA A 105 -9.65 -1.11 -18.01
N MET A 106 -10.65 -1.35 -17.15
CA MET A 106 -11.27 -2.65 -16.95
C MET A 106 -12.68 -2.76 -17.52
N GLU A 107 -13.41 -1.65 -17.66
CA GLU A 107 -14.75 -1.62 -18.26
C GLU A 107 -14.73 -1.89 -19.77
N GLU A 108 -13.60 -1.66 -20.44
CA GLU A 108 -13.48 -1.88 -21.88
C GLU A 108 -13.48 -3.36 -22.29
N ASN A 109 -13.32 -4.34 -21.37
CA ASN A 109 -13.01 -5.71 -21.82
C ASN A 109 -13.64 -6.93 -21.15
N SER A 110 -14.49 -6.83 -20.14
CA SER A 110 -15.33 -7.98 -19.74
C SER A 110 -16.33 -7.58 -18.67
N GLY A 111 -17.57 -8.07 -18.73
CA GLY A 111 -18.62 -7.87 -17.70
C GLY A 111 -18.32 -8.54 -16.34
N ILE A 112 -17.05 -8.59 -15.98
CA ILE A 112 -16.40 -9.30 -14.89
C ILE A 112 -16.05 -8.25 -13.83
N LYS A 113 -16.48 -8.43 -12.57
CA LYS A 113 -16.17 -7.49 -11.46
C LYS A 113 -14.87 -7.93 -10.78
N PRO A 114 -13.69 -7.42 -11.18
CA PRO A 114 -12.42 -8.08 -10.89
C PRO A 114 -11.91 -7.80 -9.47
N PHE A 115 -12.62 -7.00 -8.68
CA PHE A 115 -12.01 -6.33 -7.54
C PHE A 115 -12.54 -6.80 -6.17
N GLN A 116 -11.62 -6.88 -5.22
CA GLN A 116 -11.87 -6.44 -3.84
C GLN A 116 -11.70 -4.89 -3.77
N VAL A 117 -12.60 -4.10 -4.36
CA VAL A 117 -12.47 -2.61 -4.35
C VAL A 117 -12.49 -2.06 -2.93
N LYS A 118 -13.16 -2.76 -2.02
CA LYS A 118 -13.66 -2.14 -0.78
C LYS A 118 -12.67 -2.15 0.39
N ARG A 119 -11.47 -2.72 0.27
CA ARG A 119 -10.66 -3.09 1.45
C ARG A 119 -9.15 -2.83 1.39
N ASN A 120 -8.60 -2.28 0.32
CA ASN A 120 -7.19 -2.57 0.04
C ASN A 120 -6.23 -1.38 0.16
N ILE A 121 -6.67 -0.14 0.37
CA ILE A 121 -5.74 0.99 0.50
C ILE A 121 -5.56 1.34 1.97
N LEU A 122 -4.36 1.14 2.49
CA LEU A 122 -3.92 1.62 3.79
C LEU A 122 -3.04 2.85 3.59
N CYS A 123 -3.48 4.00 4.11
CA CYS A 123 -2.67 5.21 4.12
C CYS A 123 -1.71 5.16 5.32
N VAL A 124 -0.43 5.39 5.08
CA VAL A 124 0.59 5.55 6.12
C VAL A 124 1.19 6.94 5.94
N ALA A 125 1.10 7.77 6.96
CA ALA A 125 1.55 9.15 6.91
C ALA A 125 2.69 9.38 7.90
N LEU A 126 3.77 10.00 7.44
CA LEU A 126 4.85 10.46 8.30
C LEU A 126 4.48 11.85 8.86
N CYS A 127 4.25 11.94 10.15
CA CYS A 127 3.95 13.18 10.85
C CYS A 127 5.20 14.05 11.01
N GLU A 128 5.02 15.36 11.15
CA GLU A 128 6.11 16.30 11.40
C GLU A 128 6.79 16.05 12.76
N ILE A 129 8.04 16.51 12.86
CA ILE A 129 8.87 16.39 14.06
C ILE A 129 8.19 17.10 15.24
N GLY A 130 8.06 16.39 16.36
CA GLY A 130 7.45 16.93 17.59
C GLY A 130 5.94 16.74 17.71
N ALA A 131 5.30 16.00 16.79
CA ALA A 131 3.90 15.60 16.95
C ALA A 131 3.70 14.74 18.21
N THR A 132 2.88 15.23 19.15
CA THR A 132 2.53 14.46 20.36
C THR A 132 1.51 13.36 20.04
N PRO A 133 1.40 12.28 20.86
CA PRO A 133 0.39 11.25 20.65
C PRO A 133 -1.04 11.78 20.54
N MET A 134 -1.35 12.87 21.24
CA MET A 134 -2.65 13.54 21.16
C MET A 134 -2.89 14.15 19.78
N ILE A 135 -1.90 14.87 19.22
CA ILE A 135 -1.98 15.46 17.88
C ILE A 135 -2.13 14.35 16.84
N MET A 136 -1.27 13.32 16.88
CA MET A 136 -1.36 12.18 15.96
C MET A 136 -2.74 11.50 16.02
N SER A 137 -3.33 11.37 17.21
CA SER A 137 -4.68 10.80 17.36
C SER A 137 -5.79 11.67 16.74
N LEU A 138 -5.64 13.00 16.77
CA LEU A 138 -6.57 13.95 16.16
C LEU A 138 -6.45 13.92 14.64
N GLU A 139 -5.23 13.99 14.13
CA GLU A 139 -4.91 13.90 12.70
C GLU A 139 -5.46 12.60 12.10
N ARG A 140 -5.25 11.47 12.79
CA ARG A 140 -5.80 10.17 12.40
C ARG A 140 -7.33 10.20 12.30
N ARG A 141 -8.02 10.78 13.28
CA ARG A 141 -9.50 10.88 13.28
C ARG A 141 -10.00 11.75 12.13
N GLU A 142 -9.32 12.86 11.86
CA GLU A 142 -9.67 13.76 10.77
C GLU A 142 -9.46 13.08 9.40
N ALA A 143 -8.29 12.49 9.18
CA ALA A 143 -7.97 11.75 7.97
C ALA A 143 -8.96 10.61 7.72
N GLN A 144 -9.29 9.83 8.74
CA GLN A 144 -10.32 8.79 8.63
C GLN A 144 -11.71 9.35 8.26
N THR A 145 -12.07 10.52 8.78
CA THR A 145 -13.34 11.17 8.46
C THR A 145 -13.36 11.63 7.01
N ILE A 146 -12.27 12.21 6.53
CA ILE A 146 -12.08 12.63 5.15
C ILE A 146 -12.16 11.41 4.21
N LEU A 147 -11.36 10.38 4.46
CA LEU A 147 -11.38 9.14 3.68
C LEU A 147 -12.78 8.51 3.66
N ARG A 148 -13.49 8.44 4.79
CA ARG A 148 -14.88 7.94 4.81
C ARG A 148 -15.84 8.77 3.96
N LYS A 149 -15.68 10.09 3.94
CA LYS A 149 -16.51 10.99 3.13
C LYS A 149 -16.19 10.91 1.63
N SER A 150 -14.93 10.69 1.28
CA SER A 150 -14.50 10.51 -0.13
C SER A 150 -14.89 9.12 -0.64
N TYR A 151 -14.76 8.10 0.20
CA TYR A 151 -15.11 6.71 -0.09
C TYR A 151 -16.47 6.31 0.49
N ARG A 152 -17.53 7.08 0.25
CA ARG A 152 -18.92 6.91 0.80
C ARG A 152 -19.49 5.48 0.79
N GLN A 153 -18.93 4.56 0.01
CA GLN A 153 -19.33 3.14 -0.03
C GLN A 153 -18.55 2.21 0.92
N ALA A 154 -17.61 2.73 1.71
CA ALA A 154 -16.79 1.98 2.67
C ALA A 154 -17.46 1.82 4.05
N SER A 155 -18.79 1.87 4.11
CA SER A 155 -19.59 2.03 5.34
C SER A 155 -19.66 0.81 6.28
N SER A 156 -18.84 -0.23 6.07
CA SER A 156 -18.98 -1.50 6.80
C SER A 156 -17.70 -2.03 7.46
N LEU A 157 -16.69 -1.20 7.74
CA LEU A 157 -15.36 -1.68 8.13
C LEU A 157 -14.85 -1.07 9.44
N SER A 158 -14.35 -1.94 10.32
CA SER A 158 -13.76 -1.63 11.62
C SER A 158 -12.23 -1.46 11.57
N THR A 159 -11.62 -1.38 10.39
CA THR A 159 -10.17 -1.32 10.22
C THR A 159 -9.72 0.12 9.96
N ASP A 160 -8.62 0.53 10.60
CA ASP A 160 -8.05 1.86 10.45
C ASP A 160 -7.37 2.01 9.09
N TYR A 161 -7.95 2.82 8.19
CA TYR A 161 -7.39 3.14 6.85
C TYR A 161 -6.21 4.10 6.89
N TYR A 162 -5.82 4.56 8.07
CA TYR A 162 -4.82 5.59 8.25
C TYR A 162 -3.99 5.29 9.49
N ILE A 163 -2.67 5.28 9.31
CA ILE A 163 -1.68 5.11 10.37
C ILE A 163 -0.73 6.29 10.30
N SER A 164 -0.54 6.95 11.44
CA SER A 164 0.46 8.00 11.60
C SER A 164 1.72 7.37 12.17
N LEU A 165 2.86 7.64 11.53
CA LEU A 165 4.19 7.31 12.02
C LEU A 165 4.93 8.62 12.35
N PRO A 166 5.78 8.66 13.40
CA PRO A 166 6.63 9.83 13.65
C PRO A 166 7.63 10.04 12.49
N HIS A 167 8.11 11.27 12.33
CA HIS A 167 9.15 11.57 11.33
C HIS A 167 10.41 10.73 11.60
N PRO A 168 11.04 10.13 10.59
CA PRO A 168 12.14 9.18 10.79
C PRO A 168 13.50 9.85 11.06
N GLU A 169 13.56 11.13 11.47
CA GLU A 169 14.79 11.93 11.38
C GLU A 169 15.98 11.42 12.20
N ASP A 170 15.82 10.37 13.02
CA ASP A 170 16.93 9.60 13.59
C ASP A 170 16.65 8.08 13.75
N ILE A 171 15.64 7.51 13.07
CA ILE A 171 15.08 6.17 13.38
C ILE A 171 15.04 5.95 14.91
N ASP A 172 14.38 6.88 15.60
CA ASP A 172 14.36 6.88 17.05
C ASP A 172 13.55 5.69 17.61
N SER A 173 13.63 5.47 18.92
CA SER A 173 12.91 4.37 19.59
C SER A 173 11.40 4.45 19.35
N SER A 174 10.83 5.65 19.23
CA SER A 174 9.40 5.83 18.98
C SER A 174 9.02 5.35 17.58
N PHE A 175 9.82 5.68 16.57
CA PHE A 175 9.63 5.18 15.21
C PHE A 175 9.75 3.65 15.15
N LYS A 176 10.78 3.08 15.78
CA LYS A 176 10.98 1.61 15.85
C LYS A 176 9.81 0.91 16.53
N GLU A 177 9.31 1.44 17.66
CA GLU A 177 8.16 0.89 18.38
C GLU A 177 6.86 0.94 17.55
N ASN A 178 6.62 2.03 16.82
CA ASN A 178 5.46 2.13 15.92
C ASN A 178 5.60 1.19 14.72
N LEU A 179 6.80 1.07 14.15
CA LEU A 179 7.07 0.15 13.05
C LEU A 179 6.90 -1.32 13.48
N ALA A 180 7.37 -1.67 14.68
CA ALA A 180 7.22 -3.01 15.26
C ALA A 180 5.73 -3.39 15.47
N GLN A 181 4.85 -2.41 15.67
CA GLN A 181 3.41 -2.63 15.72
C GLN A 181 2.77 -2.68 14.33
N LEU A 182 3.25 -1.87 13.39
CA LEU A 182 2.73 -1.79 12.03
C LEU A 182 3.00 -3.06 11.23
N VAL A 183 4.24 -3.53 11.20
CA VAL A 183 4.65 -4.63 10.31
C VAL A 183 3.79 -5.89 10.53
N PRO A 184 3.55 -6.36 11.77
CA PRO A 184 2.66 -7.50 12.01
C PRO A 184 1.23 -7.28 11.52
N LEU A 185 0.68 -6.06 11.58
CA LEU A 185 -0.67 -5.78 11.05
C LEU A 185 -0.74 -5.96 9.53
N LEU A 186 0.38 -5.76 8.82
CA LEU A 186 0.45 -5.89 7.37
C LEU A 186 0.71 -7.33 6.91
N VAL A 187 1.49 -8.09 7.68
CA VAL A 187 2.04 -9.39 7.20
C VAL A 187 1.77 -10.59 8.09
N SER A 188 1.13 -10.42 9.26
CA SER A 188 0.74 -11.56 10.10
C SER A 188 -0.48 -12.30 9.54
N GLY A 189 -0.58 -13.61 9.81
CA GLY A 189 -1.62 -14.48 9.25
C GLY A 189 -3.06 -14.02 9.47
N GLU A 190 -3.35 -13.24 10.51
CA GLU A 190 -4.68 -12.66 10.76
C GLU A 190 -4.95 -11.36 9.96
N GLY A 191 -3.90 -10.60 9.65
CA GLY A 191 -3.98 -9.36 8.85
C GLY A 191 -3.84 -9.58 7.34
N LEU A 192 -3.38 -10.76 6.90
CA LEU A 192 -3.17 -11.05 5.49
C LEU A 192 -4.48 -11.08 4.70
N MET A 193 -4.57 -10.17 3.73
CA MET A 193 -5.65 -10.16 2.76
C MET A 193 -5.28 -10.97 1.52
N VAL A 194 -5.96 -12.11 1.33
CA VAL A 194 -5.83 -12.90 0.11
C VAL A 194 -6.44 -12.15 -1.06
N LYS A 195 -5.67 -12.02 -2.16
CA LYS A 195 -6.13 -11.42 -3.41
C LYS A 195 -7.28 -12.23 -3.99
N LYS A 196 -8.37 -11.55 -4.31
CA LYS A 196 -9.51 -12.13 -5.02
C LYS A 196 -9.82 -11.36 -6.28
N ILE A 197 -10.10 -12.09 -7.35
CA ILE A 197 -10.63 -11.57 -8.61
C ILE A 197 -11.99 -12.22 -8.83
N ASN A 198 -13.03 -11.40 -9.04
CA ASN A 198 -14.44 -11.86 -9.08
C ASN A 198 -14.90 -12.60 -7.82
N GLY A 199 -14.34 -12.25 -6.66
CA GLY A 199 -14.63 -12.91 -5.40
C GLY A 199 -13.92 -14.25 -5.19
N ASN A 200 -13.17 -14.74 -6.18
CA ASN A 200 -12.39 -15.97 -6.08
C ASN A 200 -10.94 -15.69 -5.73
N PRO A 201 -10.33 -16.42 -4.78
CA PRO A 201 -8.89 -16.33 -4.51
C PRO A 201 -8.04 -16.54 -5.77
N VAL A 202 -6.94 -15.81 -5.87
CA VAL A 202 -6.02 -15.86 -7.01
C VAL A 202 -4.72 -16.55 -6.60
N THR A 203 -4.26 -17.50 -7.42
CA THR A 203 -2.96 -18.16 -7.26
C THR A 203 -1.83 -17.29 -7.84
N GLY A 204 -0.57 -17.61 -7.52
CA GLY A 204 0.57 -16.90 -8.12
C GLY A 204 0.57 -16.92 -9.65
N SER A 205 0.18 -18.04 -10.27
CA SER A 205 0.03 -18.14 -11.73
C SER A 205 -1.08 -17.24 -12.26
N GLY A 206 -2.26 -17.24 -11.63
CA GLY A 206 -3.37 -16.37 -12.04
C GLY A 206 -3.05 -14.88 -11.88
N LEU A 207 -2.19 -14.53 -10.92
CA LEU A 207 -1.73 -13.15 -10.74
C LEU A 207 -0.77 -12.72 -11.86
N LEU A 208 0.13 -13.61 -12.30
CA LEU A 208 1.01 -13.40 -13.44
C LEU A 208 0.23 -13.19 -14.73
N ASP A 209 -0.81 -14.00 -14.97
CA ASP A 209 -1.69 -13.85 -16.13
C ASP A 209 -2.39 -12.48 -16.11
N CYS A 210 -2.86 -12.04 -14.95
CA CYS A 210 -3.43 -10.70 -14.79
C CYS A 210 -2.41 -9.59 -15.05
N PHE A 211 -1.18 -9.76 -14.56
CA PHE A 211 -0.11 -8.77 -14.76
C PHE A 211 0.24 -8.63 -16.24
N GLN A 212 0.35 -9.74 -16.97
CA GLN A 212 0.63 -9.74 -18.41
C GLN A 212 -0.49 -9.05 -19.17
N VAL A 213 -1.76 -9.37 -18.88
CA VAL A 213 -2.90 -8.72 -19.53
C VAL A 213 -2.88 -7.22 -19.27
N SER A 214 -2.70 -6.78 -18.01
CA SER A 214 -2.72 -5.37 -17.65
C SER A 214 -1.54 -4.55 -18.18
N TRP A 215 -0.40 -5.17 -18.49
CA TRP A 215 0.79 -4.48 -19.01
C TRP A 215 0.70 -4.13 -20.51
N PHE A 216 -0.17 -4.80 -21.26
CA PHE A 216 -0.35 -4.56 -22.70
C PHE A 216 -1.44 -3.51 -23.02
N TYR A 217 -2.03 -2.86 -21.99
CA TYR A 217 -2.96 -1.74 -22.12
C TYR A 217 -2.35 -0.46 -21.55
#